data_AF-A0A523A8N4-F1
#
_entry.id   AF-A0A523A8N4-F1
#
_cell.length_a   1.000
_cell.length_b   1.000
_cell.length_c   1.000
_cell.angle_alpha   90.00
_cell.angle_beta   90.00
_cell.angle_gamma   90.00
#
_symmetry.space_group_name_H-M   'P 1'
#
loop_
_entity.id
_entity.type
_entity.pdbx_description
1 polymer ?
#
loop_
_entity_poly.entity_id
_entity_poly.type
_entity_poly.pdbx_seq_one_letter_code
_entity_poly.pdbx_strand_id
1 'polypeptide(L)'
;MKSMAAIQAAGAVIVLLVFLGIGVVVFSQVLGMAQNVATNLNDTQAVNFINQAKNMGFTALNLLMIAAFVMAAVVILAIVMRMGGGGQ
;
A
#
# COMPACT_ATOMS: atom_id res chain seq x y z
N MET A 1 27.79 11.52 -2.72
CA MET A 1 27.15 10.42 -3.50
C MET A 1 26.28 9.49 -2.65
N LYS A 2 26.74 8.98 -1.50
CA LYS A 2 25.97 8.05 -0.64
C LYS A 2 24.65 8.62 -0.07
N SER A 3 24.60 9.91 0.29
CA SER A 3 23.38 10.57 0.78
C SER A 3 22.32 10.77 -0.31
N MET A 4 22.74 10.97 -1.56
CA MET A 4 21.83 11.21 -2.69
C MET A 4 21.03 9.95 -3.05
N ALA A 5 21.66 8.77 -2.98
CA ALA A 5 20.98 7.49 -3.17
C ALA A 5 19.96 7.19 -2.06
N ALA A 6 20.27 7.53 -0.80
CA ALA A 6 19.34 7.39 0.32
C ALA A 6 18.11 8.30 0.18
N ILE A 7 18.32 9.55 -0.25
CA ILE A 7 17.24 10.52 -0.49
C ILE A 7 16.36 10.06 -1.66
N GLN A 8 16.94 9.55 -2.75
CA GLN A 8 16.17 9.01 -3.87
C GLN A 8 15.35 7.77 -3.47
N ALA A 9 15.92 6.87 -2.68
CA ALA A 9 15.20 5.70 -2.18
C ALA A 9 14.04 6.08 -1.25
N ALA A 10 14.25 7.04 -0.34
CA ALA A 10 13.19 7.58 0.52
C ALA A 10 12.08 8.25 -0.32
N GLY A 11 12.45 9.02 -1.35
CA GLY A 11 11.51 9.63 -2.29
C GLY A 11 10.65 8.58 -3.01
N ALA A 12 11.25 7.48 -3.48
CA ALA A 12 10.52 6.41 -4.15
C ALA A 12 9.52 5.70 -3.22
N VAL A 13 9.88 5.47 -1.95
CA VAL A 13 8.97 4.88 -0.94
C VAL A 13 7.80 5.82 -0.65
N ILE A 14 8.05 7.12 -0.50
CA ILE A 14 6.99 8.11 -0.27
C ILE A 14 6.01 8.12 -1.45
N VAL A 15 6.52 8.15 -2.68
CA VAL A 15 5.69 8.10 -3.89
C VAL A 15 4.84 6.83 -3.93
N LEU A 16 5.43 5.66 -3.63
CA LEU A 16 4.70 4.39 -3.56
C LEU A 16 3.57 4.45 -2.52
N LEU A 17 3.84 4.96 -1.32
CA LEU A 17 2.83 5.10 -0.26
C LEU A 17 1.68 6.04 -0.67
N VAL A 18 1.98 7.14 -1.37
CA VAL A 18 0.97 8.06 -1.90
C VAL A 18 0.07 7.37 -2.92
N PHE A 19 0.64 6.62 -3.87
CA PHE A 19 -0.14 5.87 -4.86
C PHE A 19 -1.01 4.78 -4.21
N LEU A 20 -0.48 4.10 -3.18
CA LEU A 20 -1.27 3.14 -2.41
C LEU A 20 -2.44 3.82 -1.68
N GLY A 21 -2.21 4.98 -1.08
CA GLY A 21 -3.26 5.78 -0.44
C GLY A 21 -4.36 6.20 -1.41
N ILE A 22 -3.98 6.69 -2.60
CA ILE A 22 -4.95 7.03 -3.66
C ILE A 22 -5.72 5.78 -4.10
N GLY A 23 -5.04 4.65 -4.28
CA GLY A 23 -5.66 3.38 -4.63
C GLY A 23 -6.72 2.92 -3.63
N VAL A 24 -6.44 3.06 -2.33
CA VAL A 24 -7.40 2.77 -1.25
C VAL A 24 -8.65 3.65 -1.36
N VAL A 25 -8.46 4.95 -1.60
CA VAL A 25 -9.58 5.91 -1.72
C VAL A 25 -10.47 5.56 -2.91
N VAL A 26 -9.88 5.33 -4.09
CA VAL A 26 -10.62 4.97 -5.31
C VAL A 26 -11.33 3.64 -5.13
N PHE A 27 -10.65 2.63 -4.57
CA PHE A 27 -11.24 1.32 -4.29
C PHE A 27 -12.46 1.43 -3.37
N SER A 28 -12.37 2.24 -2.31
CA SER A 28 -13.50 2.48 -1.39
C SER A 28 -14.68 3.15 -2.08
N GLN A 29 -14.43 4.11 -2.98
CA GLN A 29 -15.50 4.80 -3.72
C GLN A 29 -16.20 3.85 -4.70
N VAL A 30 -15.43 3.11 -5.50
CA VAL A 30 -15.97 2.16 -6.50
C VAL A 30 -16.80 1.07 -5.83
N LEU A 31 -16.32 0.50 -4.72
CA LEU A 31 -17.08 -0.50 -3.97
C LEU A 31 -18.37 0.06 -3.37
N GLY A 32 -18.33 1.28 -2.83
CA GLY A 32 -19.54 1.95 -2.33
C GLY A 32 -20.60 2.13 -3.42
N MET A 33 -20.17 2.55 -4.62
CA MET A 33 -21.07 2.64 -5.77
C MET A 33 -21.63 1.28 -6.19
N ALA A 34 -20.78 0.25 -6.29
CA ALA A 34 -21.21 -1.10 -6.66
C ALA A 34 -22.22 -1.66 -5.65
N GLN A 35 -22.00 -1.42 -4.36
CA GLN A 35 -22.87 -1.88 -3.29
C GLN A 35 -24.23 -1.17 -3.31
N ASN A 36 -24.25 0.13 -3.59
CA ASN A 36 -25.49 0.88 -3.80
C ASN A 36 -26.29 0.34 -4.99
N VAL A 37 -25.63 0.05 -6.12
CA VAL A 37 -26.31 -0.52 -7.30
C VAL A 37 -26.87 -1.92 -7.00
N ALA A 38 -26.08 -2.80 -6.38
CA ALA A 38 -26.52 -4.16 -6.03
C ALA A 38 -27.70 -4.14 -5.04
N THR A 39 -27.67 -3.22 -4.07
CA THR A 39 -28.78 -3.03 -3.11
C THR A 39 -30.03 -2.52 -3.81
N ASN A 40 -29.90 -1.55 -4.72
CA ASN A 40 -31.03 -1.01 -5.50
C ASN A 40 -31.66 -2.06 -6.42
N LEU A 41 -30.89 -3.06 -6.85
CA LEU A 41 -31.36 -4.18 -7.67
C LEU A 41 -31.86 -5.38 -6.86
N ASN A 42 -31.89 -5.30 -5.53
CA ASN A 42 -32.22 -6.41 -4.61
C ASN A 42 -31.35 -7.67 -4.83
N ASP A 43 -30.15 -7.52 -5.37
CA ASP A 43 -29.25 -8.64 -5.66
C ASP A 43 -28.41 -8.97 -4.42
N THR A 44 -28.98 -9.83 -3.57
CA THR A 44 -28.35 -10.25 -2.31
C THR A 44 -27.05 -11.02 -2.54
N GLN A 45 -26.91 -11.76 -3.64
CA GLN A 45 -25.67 -12.47 -3.95
C GLN A 45 -24.56 -11.50 -4.33
N ALA A 46 -24.88 -10.49 -5.16
CA ALA A 46 -23.93 -9.43 -5.50
C ALA A 46 -23.47 -8.63 -4.27
N VAL A 47 -24.38 -8.26 -3.36
CA VAL A 47 -24.02 -7.56 -2.12
C VAL A 47 -23.05 -8.38 -1.27
N ASN A 48 -23.28 -9.69 -1.13
CA ASN A 48 -22.42 -10.58 -0.37
C ASN A 48 -21.04 -10.75 -1.01
N PHE A 49 -20.99 -10.88 -2.33
CA PHE A 49 -19.73 -10.92 -3.08
C PHE A 49 -18.93 -9.62 -2.91
N ILE A 50 -19.59 -8.47 -3.06
CA ILE A 50 -18.96 -7.15 -2.89
C ILE A 50 -18.37 -6.99 -1.49
N ASN A 51 -19.08 -7.45 -0.45
CA ASN A 51 -18.58 -7.42 0.92
C ASN A 51 -17.33 -8.31 1.13
N GLN A 52 -17.30 -9.50 0.54
CA GLN A 52 -16.12 -10.37 0.59
C GLN A 52 -14.94 -9.77 -0.18
N ALA A 53 -15.19 -9.26 -1.39
CA ALA A 53 -14.19 -8.59 -2.21
C ALA A 53 -13.61 -7.35 -1.52
N LYS A 54 -14.45 -6.56 -0.83
CA LYS A 54 -14.04 -5.42 -0.01
C LYS A 54 -13.06 -5.84 1.08
N ASN A 55 -13.43 -6.82 1.90
CA ASN A 55 -12.60 -7.27 3.02
C ASN A 55 -11.27 -7.87 2.56
N MET A 56 -11.31 -8.68 1.49
CA MET A 56 -10.11 -9.24 0.87
C MET A 56 -9.20 -8.14 0.29
N GLY A 57 -9.78 -7.16 -0.41
CA GLY A 57 -9.05 -6.04 -0.99
C GLY A 57 -8.34 -5.18 0.07
N PHE A 58 -9.02 -4.85 1.17
CA PHE A 58 -8.38 -4.14 2.29
C PHE A 58 -7.27 -4.96 2.95
N THR A 59 -7.46 -6.27 3.10
CA THR A 59 -6.43 -7.16 3.65
C THR A 59 -5.19 -7.20 2.75
N ALA A 60 -5.38 -7.31 1.43
CA ALA A 60 -4.29 -7.29 0.47
C ALA A 60 -3.54 -5.95 0.45
N LEU A 61 -4.26 -4.82 0.53
CA LEU A 61 -3.66 -3.49 0.62
C LEU A 61 -2.84 -3.31 1.91
N ASN A 62 -3.35 -3.79 3.04
CA ASN A 62 -2.60 -3.77 4.31
C ASN A 62 -1.32 -4.61 4.22
N LEU A 63 -1.39 -5.80 3.64
CA LEU A 63 -0.21 -6.66 3.42
C LEU A 63 0.82 -5.99 2.50
N LEU A 64 0.36 -5.30 1.44
CA LEU A 64 1.23 -4.56 0.54
C LEU A 64 1.91 -3.36 1.23
N MET A 65 1.19 -2.64 2.08
CA MET A 65 1.76 -1.55 2.90
C MET A 65 2.83 -2.08 3.85
N ILE A 66 2.58 -3.20 4.54
CA ILE A 66 3.56 -3.83 5.42
C ILE A 66 4.81 -4.23 4.63
N ALA A 67 4.65 -4.86 3.46
CA ALA A 67 5.78 -5.22 2.60
C ALA A 67 6.60 -4.00 2.16
N ALA A 68 5.94 -2.88 1.84
CA ALA A 68 6.61 -1.62 1.50
C ALA A 68 7.41 -1.06 2.69
N PHE A 69 6.86 -1.10 3.91
CA PHE A 69 7.59 -0.67 5.11
C PHE A 69 8.80 -1.56 5.42
N VAL A 70 8.67 -2.88 5.27
CA VAL A 70 9.77 -3.81 5.47
C VAL A 70 10.89 -3.55 4.46
N MET A 71 10.57 -3.35 3.18
CA MET A 71 11.57 -2.98 2.17
C MET A 71 12.26 -1.65 2.51
N ALA A 72 11.52 -0.63 2.93
CA ALA A 72 12.09 0.64 3.35
C ALA A 72 13.05 0.48 4.55
N ALA A 73 12.67 -0.33 5.55
CA ALA A 73 13.51 -0.62 6.70
C ALA A 73 14.82 -1.34 6.31
N VAL A 74 14.75 -2.33 5.41
CA VAL A 74 15.93 -3.04 4.89
C VAL A 74 16.88 -2.08 4.17
N VAL A 75 16.35 -1.18 3.34
CA VAL A 75 17.17 -0.17 2.64
C VAL A 75 17.85 0.78 3.62
N ILE A 76 17.12 1.26 4.63
CA ILE A 76 17.69 2.13 5.68
C ILE A 76 18.79 1.40 6.46
N LEU A 77 18.54 0.17 6.89
CA LEU A 77 19.53 -0.66 7.59
C LEU A 77 20.79 -0.90 6.74
N ALA A 78 20.63 -1.20 5.44
CA ALA A 78 21.75 -1.37 4.53
C ALA A 78 22.59 -0.09 4.38
N ILE A 79 21.95 1.08 4.38
CA ILE A 79 22.64 2.37 4.37
C ILE A 79 23.40 2.59 5.68
N VAL A 80 22.77 2.34 6.83
CA VAL A 80 23.37 2.52 8.17
C VAL A 80 24.57 1.58 8.36
N MET A 81 24.44 0.30 8.00
CA MET A 81 25.55 -0.67 8.08
C MET A 81 26.74 -0.26 7.20
N ARG A 82 26.48 0.28 6.00
CA ARG A 82 27.54 0.84 5.12
C ARG A 82 28.16 2.14 5.64
N MET A 83 27.49 2.86 6.53
CA MET A 83 28.01 4.07 7.18
C MET A 83 28.80 3.74 8.46
N GLY A 84 28.38 2.73 9.22
CA GLY A 84 29.06 2.27 10.44
C GLY A 84 30.34 1.46 10.19
N GLY A 85 30.50 0.85 9.01
CA GLY A 85 31.68 0.06 8.64
C GLY A 85 32.92 0.86 8.18
N GLY A 86 32.93 2.19 8.27
CA GLY A 86 34.06 3.04 7.85
C GLY A 86 35.20 3.17 8.86
N GLY A 87 35.35 2.19 9.76
CA GLY A 87 36.31 2.22 10.88
C GLY A 87 37.30 1.06 10.89
N GLN A 88 37.55 0.43 9.74
CA GLN A 88 38.73 -0.43 9.47
C GLN A 88 39.19 -0.23 8.03
#